data_AF-A0A2N2A9H1-F1
#
_entry.id   AF-A0A2N2A9H1-F1
#
_cell.length_a   1.000
_cell.length_b   1.000
_cell.length_c   1.000
_cell.angle_alpha   90.00
_cell.angle_beta   90.00
_cell.angle_gamma   90.00
#
_symmetry.space_group_name_H-M   'P 1'
#
loop_
_entity.id
_entity.type
_entity.pdbx_description
1 polymer ?
#
loop_
_entity_poly.entity_id
_entity_poly.type
_entity_poly.pdbx_seq_one_letter_code
_entity_poly.pdbx_strand_id
1 'polypeptide(L)'
;MAALTKSGRHPSGGVRFLHWWRRLALLLALLSGTAAANTLAQLENLAAGGAPRLALALLQAQQPSWQEDPSGWMGWEQSRVQLLAAGGDWQTLHDRLLQVPPDASPEFLRWTRTWRARALIELGRGGPARDLLRPLLWDGAGNAVEVTAWRRLVIQSYRADGRGDDAYAAMLRYRHDYGRGGEEDALLSAKVLLGQGRAADAVESLHGLEQGEARTLRLLALLRSGQWEGKRVLREVRVLLRDKTLPPLLRQQAEAVAAEAAAAAADPAAQAIALEHLFSRFRKTPLDRELFTVSPDDLWQAYLTYARQVGNREQLLIGDDAAWLAKAQEAGRMYPIRVRSIHALLALHGAGEESRRQSHAALVENLLQQEDGTELVHQLYLASARFAAAGSVPEVVRRTLLDTVIAAGDLPLAARLLAGLDEPPPGADRVMWRLRQARVSLLGGDYAQAGTILEEMTAASAGLSRPELDRLIQVLFDLQTVGEHDAAFRLFGLLLEQVQDLQLKRELWYWMADSRLAQSRPLEAAALYLRSAMVPQPQSLDPWGQTARYQAAQALAKAGLAEDARTLYEQLLAGTDDPGRRAVLRRDLQQLLLVKP
;
A
#
# COMPACT_ATOMS: atom_id res chain seq x y z
N MET A 1 -49.00 43.97 26.99
CA MET A 1 -48.87 45.45 26.94
C MET A 1 -47.55 45.80 26.29
N ALA A 2 -47.61 46.59 25.20
CA ALA A 2 -46.53 47.22 24.41
C ALA A 2 -45.48 46.28 23.74
N ALA A 3 -45.52 46.01 22.42
CA ALA A 3 -45.15 46.87 21.25
C ALA A 3 -43.61 47.06 21.17
N LEU A 4 -42.81 46.83 20.11
CA LEU A 4 -42.85 46.97 18.63
C LEU A 4 -41.65 46.16 18.04
N THR A 5 -41.77 45.34 16.99
CA THR A 5 -41.49 45.56 15.54
C THR A 5 -40.10 46.09 15.07
N LYS A 6 -39.67 45.48 13.94
CA LYS A 6 -38.67 45.85 12.91
C LYS A 6 -37.19 45.52 13.19
N SER A 7 -36.56 44.59 12.47
CA SER A 7 -36.17 44.55 11.04
C SER A 7 -35.04 45.54 10.67
N GLY A 8 -33.93 45.01 10.16
CA GLY A 8 -33.16 45.70 9.12
C GLY A 8 -31.63 45.62 9.20
N ARG A 9 -31.07 44.97 8.17
CA ARG A 9 -29.82 45.27 7.45
C ARG A 9 -28.49 44.66 7.95
N HIS A 10 -27.98 43.76 7.11
CA HIS A 10 -26.55 43.58 6.83
C HIS A 10 -25.89 44.89 6.38
N PRO A 11 -24.56 45.01 6.54
CA PRO A 11 -23.76 44.96 5.31
C PRO A 11 -22.39 44.23 5.44
N SER A 12 -22.02 43.60 4.32
CA SER A 12 -20.68 43.50 3.71
C SER A 12 -19.44 43.24 4.56
N GLY A 13 -18.84 42.06 4.32
CA GLY A 13 -17.44 41.78 4.62
C GLY A 13 -16.46 42.48 3.67
N GLY A 14 -15.25 42.67 4.18
CA GLY A 14 -14.11 43.18 3.44
C GLY A 14 -13.02 43.68 4.40
N VAL A 15 -11.79 43.23 4.18
CA VAL A 15 -10.53 43.77 4.72
C VAL A 15 -10.15 43.34 6.15
N ARG A 16 -9.66 42.10 6.30
CA ARG A 16 -8.72 41.72 7.38
C ARG A 16 -7.74 40.61 6.93
N PHE A 17 -6.89 40.91 5.94
CA PHE A 17 -5.83 39.96 5.51
C PHE A 17 -4.41 40.55 5.44
N LEU A 18 -4.18 41.81 5.84
CA LEU A 18 -2.86 42.46 5.65
C LEU A 18 -2.09 42.90 6.91
N HIS A 19 -2.53 42.51 8.11
CA HIS A 19 -1.84 42.91 9.36
C HIS A 19 -1.12 41.77 10.12
N TRP A 20 -1.17 40.53 9.61
CA TRP A 20 -0.48 39.39 10.23
C TRP A 20 0.96 39.18 9.72
N TRP A 21 1.32 39.69 8.54
CA TRP A 21 2.64 39.44 7.93
C TRP A 21 3.77 40.37 8.42
N ARG A 22 3.45 41.53 9.00
CA ARG A 22 4.47 42.50 9.45
C ARG A 22 4.99 42.29 10.88
N ARG A 23 4.34 41.44 11.69
CA ARG A 23 4.83 41.06 13.03
C ARG A 23 5.60 39.73 13.04
N LEU A 24 5.54 38.95 11.96
CA LEU A 24 6.34 37.72 11.80
C LEU A 24 7.78 38.03 11.33
N ALA A 25 7.98 39.11 10.56
CA ALA A 25 9.29 39.46 9.99
C ALA A 25 10.30 40.07 10.98
N LEU A 26 9.85 40.57 12.15
CA LEU A 26 10.73 41.18 13.17
C LEU A 26 11.08 40.26 14.34
N LEU A 27 10.48 39.07 14.41
CA LEU A 27 10.92 37.96 15.28
C LEU A 27 11.92 37.03 14.58
N LEU A 28 12.13 37.20 13.26
CA LEU A 28 13.04 36.41 12.43
C LEU A 28 14.42 37.03 12.23
N ALA A 29 14.70 38.21 12.80
CA ALA A 29 15.99 38.91 12.65
C ALA A 29 16.83 38.99 13.94
N LEU A 30 16.39 38.35 15.04
CA LEU A 30 17.11 38.28 16.32
C LEU A 30 17.50 36.84 16.73
N LEU A 31 17.45 35.88 15.79
CA LEU A 31 17.99 34.52 15.96
C LEU A 31 19.22 34.27 15.08
N SER A 32 19.83 35.34 14.56
CA SER A 32 21.09 35.28 13.81
C SER A 32 22.28 35.22 14.77
N GLY A 33 22.40 34.10 15.49
CA GLY A 33 23.52 33.83 16.39
C GLY A 33 23.20 32.64 17.29
N THR A 34 23.83 31.49 17.03
CA THR A 34 23.68 30.16 17.67
C THR A 34 22.77 29.12 16.99
N ALA A 35 22.83 28.99 15.65
CA ALA A 35 22.36 27.78 14.96
C ALA A 35 23.54 26.86 14.60
N ALA A 36 24.26 26.39 15.62
CA ALA A 36 25.22 25.30 15.47
C ALA A 36 24.71 24.12 16.30
N ALA A 37 24.51 22.98 15.62
CA ALA A 37 24.29 21.64 16.16
C ALA A 37 22.99 21.37 16.94
N ASN A 38 21.96 20.86 16.23
CA ASN A 38 21.32 19.69 16.81
C ASN A 38 22.39 18.60 16.83
N THR A 39 22.84 18.17 18.00
CA THR A 39 23.83 17.10 18.08
C THR A 39 23.21 15.80 17.58
N LEU A 40 23.99 14.96 16.90
CA LEU A 40 23.61 13.62 16.42
C LEU A 40 22.79 12.83 17.48
N ALA A 41 23.19 12.96 18.75
CA ALA A 41 22.51 12.39 19.91
C ALA A 41 21.05 12.85 20.10
N GLN A 42 20.70 14.09 19.78
CA GLN A 42 19.31 14.58 19.83
C GLN A 42 18.45 13.92 18.75
N LEU A 43 19.00 13.64 17.57
CA LEU A 43 18.30 12.94 16.49
C LEU A 43 18.07 11.46 16.83
N GLU A 44 19.06 10.82 17.47
CA GLU A 44 18.92 9.45 18.00
C GLU A 44 17.85 9.36 19.09
N ASN A 45 17.79 10.34 19.99
CA ASN A 45 16.73 10.43 20.99
C ASN A 45 15.33 10.65 20.38
N LEU A 46 15.21 11.42 19.29
CA LEU A 46 13.94 11.59 18.57
C LEU A 46 13.46 10.28 17.95
N ALA A 47 14.37 9.51 17.35
CA ALA A 47 14.04 8.20 16.82
C ALA A 47 13.63 7.21 17.93
N ALA A 48 14.37 7.18 19.03
CA ALA A 48 14.03 6.37 20.20
C ALA A 48 12.69 6.78 20.84
N GLY A 49 12.34 8.08 20.76
CA GLY A 49 11.06 8.64 21.18
C GLY A 49 9.89 8.35 20.23
N GLY A 50 10.08 7.54 19.19
CA GLY A 50 9.02 7.11 18.27
C GLY A 50 8.84 8.00 17.03
N ALA A 51 9.78 8.90 16.73
CA ALA A 51 9.75 9.77 15.55
C ALA A 51 10.88 9.50 14.53
N PRO A 52 11.09 8.25 14.07
CA PRO A 52 12.23 7.89 13.21
C PRO A 52 12.21 8.59 11.84
N ARG A 53 11.01 8.84 11.27
CA ARG A 53 10.89 9.57 9.98
C ARG A 53 11.30 11.04 10.10
N LEU A 54 10.97 11.68 11.21
CA LEU A 54 11.41 13.05 11.48
C LEU A 54 12.93 13.09 11.68
N ALA A 55 13.48 12.14 12.44
CA ALA A 55 14.92 12.02 12.61
C ALA A 55 15.64 11.85 11.26
N LEU A 56 15.14 11.00 10.36
CA LEU A 56 15.70 10.81 9.01
C LEU A 56 15.64 12.07 8.14
N ALA A 57 14.52 12.82 8.20
CA ALA A 57 14.36 14.08 7.48
C ALA A 57 15.34 15.15 7.99
N LEU A 58 15.50 15.27 9.31
CA LEU A 58 16.46 16.18 9.92
C LEU A 58 17.90 15.78 9.62
N LEU A 59 18.22 14.47 9.64
CA LEU A 59 19.52 13.95 9.19
C LEU A 59 19.81 14.36 7.75
N GLN A 60 18.83 14.31 6.85
CA GLN A 60 19.03 14.75 5.45
C GLN A 60 19.23 16.25 5.32
N ALA A 61 18.47 17.06 6.07
CA ALA A 61 18.54 18.52 5.97
C ALA A 61 19.82 19.11 6.56
N GLN A 62 20.44 18.44 7.54
CA GLN A 62 21.53 18.98 8.34
C GLN A 62 22.87 18.24 8.17
N GLN A 63 22.93 17.20 7.34
CA GLN A 63 24.18 16.48 7.06
C GLN A 63 25.21 17.43 6.44
N PRO A 64 26.45 17.51 6.98
CA PRO A 64 27.49 18.35 6.41
C PRO A 64 27.86 17.90 5.00
N SER A 65 28.46 18.79 4.21
CA SER A 65 28.99 18.42 2.90
C SER A 65 30.22 17.52 3.04
N TRP A 66 30.38 16.53 2.16
CA TRP A 66 31.58 15.66 2.13
C TRP A 66 32.86 16.50 1.98
N GLN A 67 32.83 17.53 1.11
CA GLN A 67 34.01 18.37 0.86
C GLN A 67 34.40 19.24 2.06
N GLU A 68 33.46 19.53 2.96
CA GLU A 68 33.67 20.45 4.08
C GLU A 68 34.07 19.72 5.36
N ASP A 69 33.41 18.59 5.66
CA ASP A 69 33.70 17.76 6.83
C ASP A 69 33.48 16.26 6.53
N PRO A 70 34.50 15.59 5.95
CA PRO A 70 34.44 14.15 5.67
C PRO A 70 34.15 13.31 6.92
N SER A 71 34.73 13.68 8.07
CA SER A 71 34.56 12.95 9.33
C SER A 71 33.15 13.06 9.89
N GLY A 72 32.60 14.27 9.94
CA GLY A 72 31.23 14.52 10.33
C GLY A 72 30.25 13.85 9.37
N TRP A 73 30.49 13.94 8.06
CA TRP A 73 29.66 13.26 7.07
C TRP A 73 29.56 11.76 7.35
N MET A 74 30.68 11.08 7.64
CA MET A 74 30.71 9.65 7.98
C MET A 74 29.91 9.34 9.26
N GLY A 75 30.06 10.13 10.31
CA GLY A 75 29.29 9.95 11.56
C GLY A 75 27.78 10.09 11.35
N TRP A 76 27.36 11.07 10.53
CA TRP A 76 25.96 11.26 10.17
C TRP A 76 25.41 10.09 9.33
N GLU A 77 26.23 9.59 8.41
CA GLU A 77 25.85 8.45 7.57
C GLU A 77 25.72 7.16 8.42
N GLN A 78 26.54 6.99 9.46
CA GLN A 78 26.40 5.88 10.41
C GLN A 78 25.06 5.89 11.13
N SER A 79 24.64 7.03 11.71
CA SER A 79 23.33 7.14 12.36
C SER A 79 22.19 6.96 11.37
N ARG A 80 22.32 7.46 10.13
CA ARG A 80 21.31 7.21 9.07
C ARG A 80 21.14 5.72 8.79
N VAL A 81 22.23 4.99 8.59
CA VAL A 81 22.20 3.54 8.35
C VAL A 81 21.55 2.80 9.51
N GLN A 82 21.90 3.15 10.75
CA GLN A 82 21.29 2.53 11.94
C GLN A 82 19.78 2.78 12.02
N LEU A 83 19.32 3.99 11.71
CA LEU A 83 17.89 4.32 11.68
C LEU A 83 17.13 3.62 10.56
N LEU A 84 17.70 3.57 9.36
CA LEU A 84 17.11 2.84 8.24
C LEU A 84 17.02 1.35 8.54
N ALA A 85 18.07 0.77 9.11
CA ALA A 85 18.09 -0.64 9.52
C ALA A 85 17.07 -0.92 10.62
N ALA A 86 16.97 -0.07 11.64
CA ALA A 86 15.98 -0.20 12.70
C ALA A 86 14.54 -0.06 12.18
N GLY A 87 14.32 0.76 11.15
CA GLY A 87 13.04 0.90 10.45
C GLY A 87 12.74 -0.19 9.43
N GLY A 88 13.67 -1.10 9.14
CA GLY A 88 13.54 -2.13 8.11
C GLY A 88 13.55 -1.59 6.67
N ASP A 89 14.01 -0.36 6.44
CA ASP A 89 14.06 0.28 5.11
C ASP A 89 15.33 -0.13 4.35
N TRP A 90 15.43 -1.43 4.07
CA TRP A 90 16.63 -2.06 3.51
C TRP A 90 16.92 -1.61 2.08
N GLN A 91 15.89 -1.29 1.28
CA GLN A 91 16.05 -0.81 -0.08
C GLN A 91 16.68 0.58 -0.10
N THR A 92 16.16 1.52 0.70
CA THR A 92 16.73 2.87 0.81
C THR A 92 18.15 2.81 1.37
N LEU A 93 18.41 1.94 2.36
CA LEU A 93 19.76 1.73 2.90
C LEU A 93 20.71 1.25 1.80
N HIS A 94 20.32 0.24 1.01
CA HIS A 94 21.12 -0.27 -0.10
C HIS A 94 21.46 0.81 -1.12
N ASP A 95 20.45 1.56 -1.57
CA ASP A 95 20.59 2.60 -2.60
C ASP A 95 21.44 3.77 -2.11
N ARG A 96 21.34 4.09 -0.81
CA ARG A 96 22.16 5.12 -0.20
C ARG A 96 23.63 4.71 -0.12
N LEU A 97 23.91 3.48 0.29
CA LEU A 97 25.29 2.97 0.41
C LEU A 97 25.99 2.72 -0.94
N LEU A 98 25.26 2.82 -2.06
CA LEU A 98 25.85 2.89 -3.40
C LEU A 98 26.55 4.22 -3.68
N GLN A 99 26.15 5.30 -3.00
CA GLN A 99 26.60 6.67 -3.26
C GLN A 99 27.72 7.13 -2.32
N VAL A 100 28.37 6.21 -1.62
CA VAL A 100 29.46 6.53 -0.69
C VAL A 100 30.66 7.06 -1.46
N PRO A 101 31.29 8.17 -1.03
CA PRO A 101 32.49 8.71 -1.66
C PRO A 101 33.62 7.68 -1.74
N PRO A 102 34.26 7.48 -2.92
CA PRO A 102 35.26 6.43 -3.11
C PRO A 102 36.59 6.71 -2.38
N ASP A 103 36.83 7.96 -2.00
CA ASP A 103 37.98 8.45 -1.23
C ASP A 103 37.76 8.38 0.29
N ALA A 104 36.63 7.84 0.75
CA ALA A 104 36.40 7.60 2.16
C ALA A 104 37.41 6.61 2.77
N SER A 105 37.55 6.64 4.10
CA SER A 105 38.54 5.81 4.78
C SER A 105 38.33 4.31 4.47
N PRO A 106 39.39 3.50 4.34
CA PRO A 106 39.23 2.08 4.02
C PRO A 106 38.36 1.32 5.05
N GLU A 107 38.41 1.71 6.31
CA GLU A 107 37.56 1.16 7.37
C GLU A 107 36.08 1.49 7.14
N PHE A 108 35.77 2.75 6.83
CA PHE A 108 34.41 3.16 6.52
C PHE A 108 33.88 2.47 5.24
N LEU A 109 34.71 2.30 4.23
CA LEU A 109 34.34 1.56 3.01
C LEU A 109 34.06 0.07 3.30
N ARG A 110 34.81 -0.57 4.21
CA ARG A 110 34.50 -1.95 4.65
C ARG A 110 33.21 -2.01 5.46
N TRP A 111 33.02 -1.07 6.37
CA TRP A 111 31.81 -0.96 7.18
C TRP A 111 30.55 -0.76 6.31
N THR A 112 30.59 0.16 5.34
CA THR A 112 29.49 0.38 4.39
C THR A 112 29.21 -0.84 3.52
N ARG A 113 30.24 -1.52 3.00
CA ARG A 113 30.06 -2.78 2.25
C ARG A 113 29.40 -3.88 3.10
N THR A 114 29.77 -3.97 4.38
CA THR A 114 29.17 -4.93 5.33
C THR A 114 27.68 -4.66 5.52
N TRP A 115 27.30 -3.40 5.76
CA TRP A 115 25.89 -3.02 5.89
C TRP A 115 25.10 -3.18 4.60
N ARG A 116 25.71 -2.88 3.45
CA ARG A 116 25.09 -3.10 2.15
C ARG A 116 24.87 -4.58 1.86
N ALA A 117 25.81 -5.46 2.22
CA ALA A 117 25.63 -6.91 2.14
C ALA A 117 24.49 -7.39 3.05
N ARG A 118 24.38 -6.86 4.28
CA ARG A 118 23.25 -7.15 5.17
C ARG A 118 21.91 -6.73 4.57
N ALA A 119 21.81 -5.51 4.05
CA ALA A 119 20.58 -5.05 3.41
C ALA A 119 20.20 -5.90 2.19
N LEU A 120 21.18 -6.34 1.40
CA LEU A 120 20.93 -7.28 0.29
C LEU A 120 20.37 -8.62 0.78
N ILE A 121 20.88 -9.17 1.89
CA ILE A 121 20.37 -10.41 2.48
C ILE A 121 18.91 -10.23 2.93
N GLU A 122 18.60 -9.14 3.64
CA GLU A 122 17.24 -8.82 4.10
C GLU A 122 16.26 -8.58 2.93
N LEU A 123 16.78 -8.15 1.77
CA LEU A 123 16.03 -8.01 0.52
C LEU A 123 15.88 -9.33 -0.27
N GLY A 124 16.37 -10.47 0.26
CA GLY A 124 16.35 -11.76 -0.45
C GLY A 124 17.31 -11.82 -1.65
N ARG A 125 18.36 -10.98 -1.67
CA ARG A 125 19.37 -10.89 -2.74
C ARG A 125 20.71 -11.42 -2.26
N GLY A 126 20.77 -12.71 -1.95
CA GLY A 126 21.96 -13.35 -1.39
C GLY A 126 23.15 -13.41 -2.35
N GLY A 127 22.91 -13.64 -3.64
CA GLY A 127 23.94 -13.63 -4.68
C GLY A 127 24.79 -12.35 -4.69
N PRO A 128 24.17 -11.18 -4.91
CA PRO A 128 24.85 -9.89 -4.83
C PRO A 128 25.52 -9.63 -3.46
N ALA A 129 24.94 -10.11 -2.35
CA ALA A 129 25.57 -9.99 -1.04
C ALA A 129 26.89 -10.76 -0.98
N ARG A 130 26.95 -11.98 -1.53
CA ARG A 130 28.19 -12.77 -1.59
C ARG A 130 29.25 -12.14 -2.48
N ASP A 131 28.86 -11.46 -3.55
CA ASP A 131 29.81 -10.74 -4.40
C ASP A 131 30.46 -9.56 -3.67
N LEU A 132 29.76 -8.93 -2.72
CA LEU A 132 30.34 -7.92 -1.82
C LEU A 132 31.19 -8.55 -0.71
N LEU A 133 30.78 -9.68 -0.15
CA LEU A 133 31.46 -10.33 0.98
C LEU A 133 32.75 -11.06 0.57
N ARG A 134 32.82 -11.58 -0.66
CA ARG A 134 33.99 -12.30 -1.19
C ARG A 134 35.29 -11.48 -1.13
N PRO A 135 35.37 -10.25 -1.69
CA PRO A 135 36.58 -9.45 -1.57
C PRO A 135 36.89 -9.10 -0.12
N LEU A 136 35.89 -8.76 0.70
CA LEU A 136 36.11 -8.48 2.13
C LEU A 136 36.81 -9.64 2.86
N LEU A 137 36.41 -10.89 2.55
CA LEU A 137 37.00 -12.09 3.14
C LEU A 137 38.40 -12.44 2.61
N TRP A 138 38.75 -12.03 1.39
CA TRP A 138 40.00 -12.42 0.72
C TRP A 138 41.09 -11.34 0.74
N ASP A 139 40.71 -10.07 0.85
CA ASP A 139 41.65 -8.93 0.87
C ASP A 139 42.49 -8.90 2.17
N GLY A 140 42.14 -9.68 3.19
CA GLY A 140 42.90 -9.80 4.45
C GLY A 140 42.89 -8.56 5.34
N ALA A 141 42.15 -7.51 4.95
CA ALA A 141 42.11 -6.22 5.64
C ALA A 141 41.12 -6.16 6.83
N GLY A 142 40.32 -7.20 7.03
CA GLY A 142 39.36 -7.29 8.14
C GLY A 142 39.98 -7.87 9.40
N ASN A 143 39.55 -7.39 10.57
CA ASN A 143 39.91 -7.99 11.85
C ASN A 143 39.11 -9.29 12.11
N ALA A 144 39.47 -10.04 13.14
CA ALA A 144 38.85 -11.34 13.43
C ALA A 144 37.32 -11.25 13.68
N VAL A 145 36.84 -10.15 14.28
CA VAL A 145 35.42 -9.93 14.54
C VAL A 145 34.67 -9.67 13.24
N GLU A 146 35.21 -8.82 12.37
CA GLU A 146 34.66 -8.55 11.04
C GLU A 146 34.60 -9.80 10.18
N VAL A 147 35.69 -10.57 10.12
CA VAL A 147 35.74 -11.82 9.33
C VAL A 147 34.70 -12.82 9.82
N THR A 148 34.55 -12.97 11.14
CA THR A 148 33.52 -13.84 11.74
C THR A 148 32.12 -13.38 11.35
N ALA A 149 31.84 -12.07 11.43
CA ALA A 149 30.56 -11.50 11.02
C ALA A 149 30.30 -11.70 9.51
N TRP A 150 31.29 -11.50 8.65
CA TRP A 150 31.17 -11.74 7.22
C TRP A 150 30.88 -13.21 6.89
N ARG A 151 31.48 -14.15 7.61
CA ARG A 151 31.16 -15.57 7.45
C ARG A 151 29.72 -15.90 7.84
N ARG A 152 29.17 -15.28 8.90
CA ARG A 152 27.74 -15.40 9.24
C ARG A 152 26.86 -14.83 8.13
N LEU A 153 27.21 -13.67 7.58
CA LEU A 153 26.47 -13.07 6.46
C LEU A 153 26.53 -13.97 5.21
N VAL A 154 27.62 -14.69 4.96
CA VAL A 154 27.68 -15.69 3.88
C VAL A 154 26.66 -16.81 4.10
N ILE A 155 26.57 -17.36 5.31
CA ILE A 155 25.57 -18.40 5.63
C ILE A 155 24.14 -17.86 5.42
N GLN A 156 23.86 -16.66 5.94
CA GLN A 156 22.56 -16.00 5.81
C GLN A 156 22.23 -15.68 4.35
N SER A 157 23.22 -15.34 3.52
CA SER A 157 23.00 -15.08 2.10
C SER A 157 22.59 -16.32 1.31
N TYR A 158 23.10 -17.50 1.66
CA TYR A 158 22.67 -18.74 1.02
C TYR A 158 21.25 -19.10 1.42
N ARG A 159 20.91 -18.91 2.70
CA ARG A 159 19.53 -19.02 3.20
C ARG A 159 18.59 -18.13 2.40
N ALA A 160 18.88 -16.83 2.31
CA ALA A 160 18.06 -15.85 1.60
C ALA A 160 17.76 -16.21 0.12
N ASP A 161 18.65 -16.95 -0.54
CA ASP A 161 18.46 -17.44 -1.92
C ASP A 161 17.76 -18.83 -2.00
N GLY A 162 17.35 -19.41 -0.88
CA GLY A 162 16.81 -20.78 -0.79
C GLY A 162 17.87 -21.88 -1.00
N ARG A 163 19.16 -21.56 -0.93
CA ARG A 163 20.28 -22.49 -1.17
C ARG A 163 20.73 -23.17 0.12
N GLY A 164 19.85 -24.01 0.66
CA GLY A 164 20.05 -24.60 1.98
C GLY A 164 21.26 -25.53 2.12
N ASP A 165 21.61 -26.32 1.09
CA ASP A 165 22.80 -27.17 1.10
C ASP A 165 24.09 -26.34 1.22
N ASP A 166 24.18 -25.24 0.49
CA ASP A 166 25.32 -24.32 0.54
C ASP A 166 25.38 -23.57 1.87
N ALA A 167 24.23 -23.18 2.42
CA ALA A 167 24.15 -22.60 3.76
C ALA A 167 24.68 -23.58 4.81
N TYR A 168 24.32 -24.86 4.70
CA TYR A 168 24.79 -25.92 5.58
C TYR A 168 26.29 -26.17 5.44
N ALA A 169 26.82 -26.24 4.22
CA ALA A 169 28.26 -26.37 3.99
C ALA A 169 29.05 -25.17 4.54
N ALA A 170 28.56 -23.95 4.33
CA ALA A 170 29.16 -22.73 4.89
C ALA A 170 29.11 -22.73 6.43
N MET A 171 28.02 -23.20 7.02
CA MET A 171 27.88 -23.35 8.47
C MET A 171 28.86 -24.39 9.04
N LEU A 172 29.06 -25.52 8.37
CA LEU A 172 30.07 -26.50 8.77
C LEU A 172 31.49 -25.93 8.71
N ARG A 173 31.82 -25.20 7.64
CA ARG A 173 33.12 -24.52 7.51
C ARG A 173 33.32 -23.52 8.64
N TYR A 174 32.31 -22.71 8.94
CA TYR A 174 32.32 -21.77 10.05
C TYR A 174 32.56 -22.48 11.38
N ARG A 175 31.84 -23.57 11.66
CA ARG A 175 32.01 -24.34 12.89
C ARG A 175 33.38 -24.98 13.02
N HIS A 176 34.00 -25.37 11.91
CA HIS A 176 35.36 -25.90 11.92
C HIS A 176 36.38 -24.81 12.31
N ASP A 177 36.20 -23.59 11.79
CA ASP A 177 37.12 -22.48 12.06
C ASP A 177 36.92 -21.84 13.45
N TYR A 178 35.68 -21.76 13.92
CA TYR A 178 35.30 -20.95 15.09
C TYR A 178 34.60 -21.76 16.21
N GLY A 179 34.41 -23.06 16.03
CA GLY A 179 33.66 -23.90 16.97
C GLY A 179 32.15 -23.65 16.92
N ARG A 180 31.44 -23.98 18.01
CA ARG A 180 29.98 -23.83 18.09
C ARG A 180 29.52 -22.38 18.35
N GLY A 181 30.43 -21.48 18.70
CA GLY A 181 30.14 -20.07 18.91
C GLY A 181 29.22 -19.79 20.11
N GLY A 182 28.63 -18.59 20.12
CA GLY A 182 27.67 -18.15 21.14
C GLY A 182 26.21 -18.40 20.75
N GLU A 183 25.28 -17.78 21.47
CA GLU A 183 23.83 -17.90 21.22
C GLU A 183 23.43 -17.55 19.78
N GLU A 184 24.00 -16.46 19.23
CA GLU A 184 23.74 -16.04 17.85
C GLU A 184 24.11 -17.13 16.82
N ASP A 185 25.24 -17.81 17.03
CA ASP A 185 25.72 -18.88 16.17
C ASP A 185 24.87 -20.15 16.30
N ALA A 186 24.41 -20.44 17.53
CA ALA A 186 23.49 -21.53 17.80
C ALA A 186 22.12 -21.30 17.13
N LEU A 187 21.58 -20.08 17.20
CA LEU A 187 20.34 -19.69 16.54
C LEU A 187 20.46 -19.80 15.01
N LEU A 188 21.51 -19.20 14.42
CA LEU A 188 21.75 -19.28 12.98
C LEU A 188 21.88 -20.74 12.52
N SER A 189 22.66 -21.53 13.25
CA SER A 189 22.83 -22.95 12.95
C SER A 189 21.52 -23.72 13.03
N ALA A 190 20.70 -23.47 14.06
CA ALA A 190 19.42 -24.15 14.22
C ALA A 190 18.47 -23.83 13.07
N LYS A 191 18.45 -22.57 12.59
CA LYS A 191 17.65 -22.18 11.41
C LYS A 191 18.11 -22.92 10.15
N VAL A 192 19.42 -23.01 9.91
CA VAL A 192 19.97 -23.78 8.78
C VAL A 192 19.59 -25.25 8.89
N LEU A 193 19.79 -25.87 10.06
CA LEU A 193 19.51 -27.29 10.29
C LEU A 193 18.02 -27.60 10.15
N LEU A 194 17.14 -26.76 10.68
CA LEU A 194 15.69 -26.89 10.53
C LEU A 194 15.23 -26.75 9.08
N GLY A 195 15.78 -25.77 8.35
CA GLY A 195 15.50 -25.59 6.92
C GLY A 195 16.03 -26.73 6.04
N GLN A 196 16.95 -27.55 6.56
CA GLN A 196 17.47 -28.75 5.90
C GLN A 196 16.84 -30.05 6.39
N GLY A 197 15.77 -29.97 7.20
CA GLY A 197 15.10 -31.15 7.75
C GLY A 197 15.92 -31.90 8.81
N ARG A 198 17.04 -31.33 9.29
CA ARG A 198 17.95 -31.93 10.28
C ARG A 198 17.58 -31.49 11.68
N ALA A 199 16.32 -31.73 12.04
CA ALA A 199 15.73 -31.22 13.27
C ALA A 199 16.39 -31.76 14.55
N ALA A 200 16.86 -33.01 14.55
CA ALA A 200 17.56 -33.59 15.71
C ALA A 200 18.85 -32.82 16.05
N ASP A 201 19.67 -32.52 15.03
CA ASP A 201 20.89 -31.71 15.20
C ASP A 201 20.58 -30.28 15.65
N ALA A 202 19.43 -29.73 15.23
CA ALA A 202 18.98 -28.41 15.70
C ALA A 202 18.65 -28.44 17.20
N VAL A 203 18.06 -29.52 17.72
CA VAL A 203 17.84 -29.71 19.17
C VAL A 203 19.17 -29.69 19.91
N GLU A 204 20.19 -30.38 19.42
CA GLU A 204 21.53 -30.38 20.04
C GLU A 204 22.18 -28.99 19.96
N SER A 205 22.04 -28.30 18.84
CA SER A 205 22.59 -26.96 18.65
C SER A 205 21.99 -25.93 19.59
N LEU A 206 20.74 -26.13 20.05
CA LEU A 206 20.01 -25.25 20.96
C LEU A 206 20.05 -25.74 22.42
N HIS A 207 20.87 -26.74 22.73
CA HIS A 207 20.96 -27.28 24.07
C HIS A 207 21.41 -26.21 25.09
N GLY A 208 20.71 -26.13 26.21
CA GLY A 208 20.97 -25.13 27.26
C GLY A 208 20.38 -23.74 27.00
N LEU A 209 19.82 -23.48 25.82
CA LEU A 209 19.15 -22.22 25.48
C LEU A 209 17.63 -22.36 25.65
N GLU A 210 17.07 -21.73 26.67
CA GLU A 210 15.66 -21.94 27.08
C GLU A 210 14.79 -20.67 27.01
N GLN A 211 15.33 -19.57 26.50
CA GLN A 211 14.64 -18.27 26.45
C GLN A 211 14.54 -17.72 25.02
N GLY A 212 13.68 -16.71 24.84
CA GLY A 212 13.56 -15.96 23.59
C GLY A 212 13.32 -16.83 22.35
N GLU A 213 14.02 -16.50 21.27
CA GLU A 213 13.94 -17.20 19.98
C GLU A 213 14.40 -18.67 20.08
N ALA A 214 15.41 -18.93 20.91
CA ALA A 214 15.96 -20.28 21.07
C ALA A 214 14.89 -21.26 21.57
N ARG A 215 14.04 -20.84 22.51
CA ARG A 215 12.93 -21.66 23.00
C ARG A 215 11.94 -22.02 21.88
N THR A 216 11.56 -21.06 21.06
CA THR A 216 10.63 -21.28 19.94
C THR A 216 11.23 -22.24 18.91
N LEU A 217 12.48 -22.02 18.50
CA LEU A 217 13.16 -22.89 17.54
C LEU A 217 13.39 -24.30 18.11
N ARG A 218 13.67 -24.43 19.41
CA ARG A 218 13.82 -25.73 20.07
C ARG A 218 12.51 -26.50 20.09
N LEU A 219 11.38 -25.84 20.35
CA LEU A 219 10.05 -26.47 20.30
C LEU A 219 9.73 -26.97 18.88
N LEU A 220 10.06 -26.18 17.85
CA LEU A 220 9.94 -26.59 16.45
C LEU A 220 10.85 -27.79 16.13
N ALA A 221 12.10 -27.76 16.59
CA ALA A 221 13.06 -28.85 16.38
C ALA A 221 12.62 -30.14 17.08
N LEU A 222 12.10 -30.06 18.31
CA LEU A 222 11.56 -31.19 19.06
C LEU A 222 10.33 -31.81 18.38
N LEU A 223 9.49 -30.97 17.76
CA LEU A 223 8.36 -31.43 16.96
C LEU A 223 8.83 -32.16 15.69
N ARG A 224 9.63 -31.50 14.86
CA ARG A 224 10.07 -32.01 13.55
C ARG A 224 11.01 -33.21 13.64
N SER A 225 11.76 -33.33 14.73
CA SER A 225 12.60 -34.51 14.99
C SER A 225 11.80 -35.71 15.47
N GLY A 226 10.52 -35.54 15.82
CA GLY A 226 9.69 -36.59 16.40
C GLY A 226 10.06 -36.95 17.84
N GLN A 227 11.01 -36.23 18.47
CA GLN A 227 11.36 -36.47 19.87
C GLN A 227 10.18 -36.19 20.81
N TRP A 228 9.36 -35.17 20.49
CA TRP A 228 8.15 -34.84 21.24
C TRP A 228 6.91 -34.93 20.34
N GLU A 229 5.85 -35.53 20.88
CA GLU A 229 4.53 -35.57 20.23
C GLU A 229 3.95 -34.16 20.06
N GLY A 230 3.15 -33.96 18.99
CA GLY A 230 2.49 -32.68 18.71
C GLY A 230 1.68 -32.13 19.87
N LYS A 231 0.96 -33.00 20.61
CA LYS A 231 0.18 -32.61 21.81
C LYS A 231 1.05 -32.00 22.91
N ARG A 232 2.26 -32.52 23.11
CA ARG A 232 3.21 -32.00 24.10
C ARG A 232 3.75 -30.65 23.65
N VAL A 233 4.22 -30.54 22.41
CA VAL A 233 4.75 -29.29 21.86
C VAL A 233 3.67 -28.19 21.90
N LEU A 234 2.45 -28.50 21.48
CA LEU A 234 1.31 -27.57 21.49
C LEU A 234 1.03 -27.02 22.89
N ARG A 235 1.13 -27.86 23.93
CA ARG A 235 0.97 -27.43 25.33
C ARG A 235 2.04 -26.42 25.72
N GLU A 236 3.31 -26.70 25.41
CA GLU A 236 4.44 -25.83 25.76
C GLU A 236 4.43 -24.51 25.00
N VAL A 237 4.09 -24.53 23.71
CA VAL A 237 3.95 -23.31 22.91
C VAL A 237 2.80 -22.44 23.43
N ARG A 238 1.67 -23.03 23.86
CA ARG A 238 0.59 -22.28 24.50
C ARG A 238 1.01 -21.62 25.80
N VAL A 239 1.92 -22.23 26.56
CA VAL A 239 2.49 -21.60 27.76
C VAL A 239 3.33 -20.39 27.36
N LEU A 240 4.17 -20.51 26.33
CA LEU A 240 4.95 -19.39 25.78
C LEU A 240 4.06 -18.24 25.31
N LEU A 241 2.98 -18.54 24.58
CA LEU A 241 2.06 -17.53 24.03
C LEU A 241 1.25 -16.78 25.11
N ARG A 242 1.15 -17.30 26.34
CA ARG A 242 0.51 -16.60 27.47
C ARG A 242 1.33 -15.43 28.00
N ASP A 243 2.64 -15.43 27.75
CA ASP A 243 3.50 -14.31 28.11
C ASP A 243 3.12 -13.08 27.26
N LYS A 244 2.57 -12.05 27.90
CA LYS A 244 2.15 -10.80 27.23
C LYS A 244 3.34 -9.94 26.79
N THR A 245 4.52 -10.17 27.33
CA THR A 245 5.74 -9.42 27.01
C THR A 245 6.47 -9.96 25.78
N LEU A 246 6.02 -11.11 25.25
CA LEU A 246 6.62 -11.73 24.08
C LEU A 246 6.59 -10.78 22.86
N PRO A 247 7.75 -10.47 22.25
CA PRO A 247 7.83 -9.61 21.07
C PRO A 247 6.91 -10.09 19.92
N PRO A 248 6.34 -9.18 19.11
CA PRO A 248 5.40 -9.54 18.04
C PRO A 248 5.93 -10.61 17.07
N LEU A 249 7.20 -10.49 16.64
CA LEU A 249 7.85 -11.46 15.75
C LEU A 249 7.93 -12.86 16.37
N LEU A 250 8.39 -12.96 17.62
CA LEU A 250 8.48 -14.24 18.33
C LEU A 250 7.10 -14.83 18.59
N ARG A 251 6.10 -14.00 18.86
CA ARG A 251 4.71 -14.45 18.99
C ARG A 251 4.22 -15.05 17.69
N GLN A 252 4.45 -14.41 16.55
CA GLN A 252 4.03 -14.93 15.25
C GLN A 252 4.71 -16.26 14.91
N GLN A 253 6.03 -16.37 15.16
CA GLN A 253 6.74 -17.65 15.01
C GLN A 253 6.17 -18.72 15.94
N ALA A 254 5.88 -18.39 17.20
CA ALA A 254 5.26 -19.32 18.15
C ALA A 254 3.86 -19.76 17.70
N GLU A 255 3.02 -18.88 17.15
CA GLU A 255 1.73 -19.27 16.56
C GLU A 255 1.91 -20.21 15.36
N ALA A 256 2.96 -20.03 14.54
CA ALA A 256 3.27 -20.96 13.45
C ALA A 256 3.69 -22.34 13.97
N VAL A 257 4.52 -22.40 15.03
CA VAL A 257 4.85 -23.67 15.70
C VAL A 257 3.59 -24.31 16.32
N ALA A 258 2.68 -23.51 16.89
CA ALA A 258 1.42 -24.01 17.43
C ALA A 258 0.53 -24.65 16.34
N ALA A 259 0.45 -24.03 15.16
CA ALA A 259 -0.30 -24.57 14.03
C ALA A 259 0.28 -25.92 13.56
N GLU A 260 1.61 -26.02 13.40
CA GLU A 260 2.28 -27.26 13.01
C GLU A 260 2.12 -28.36 14.08
N ALA A 261 2.26 -28.00 15.36
CA ALA A 261 2.09 -28.93 16.47
C ALA A 261 0.65 -29.43 16.61
N ALA A 262 -0.34 -28.56 16.35
CA ALA A 262 -1.76 -28.93 16.35
C ALA A 262 -2.11 -29.86 15.17
N ALA A 263 -1.54 -29.61 13.99
CA ALA A 263 -1.66 -30.51 12.85
C ALA A 263 -1.07 -31.90 13.17
N ALA A 264 0.14 -31.96 13.72
CA ALA A 264 0.79 -33.20 14.16
C ALA A 264 0.02 -33.93 15.28
N ALA A 265 -0.75 -33.18 16.09
CA ALA A 265 -1.62 -33.72 17.13
C ALA A 265 -2.99 -34.22 16.62
N ALA A 266 -3.28 -34.05 15.32
CA ALA A 266 -4.60 -34.26 14.72
C ALA A 266 -5.73 -33.49 15.43
N ASP A 267 -5.42 -32.27 15.88
CA ASP A 267 -6.36 -31.34 16.54
C ASP A 267 -6.67 -30.16 15.59
N PRO A 268 -7.62 -30.31 14.66
CA PRO A 268 -7.91 -29.29 13.66
C PRO A 268 -8.54 -28.02 14.27
N ALA A 269 -9.19 -28.14 15.44
CA ALA A 269 -9.70 -26.97 16.16
C ALA A 269 -8.56 -26.11 16.69
N ALA A 270 -7.56 -26.73 17.32
CA ALA A 270 -6.35 -26.03 17.76
C ALA A 270 -5.55 -25.45 16.58
N GLN A 271 -5.49 -26.19 15.47
CA GLN A 271 -4.81 -25.73 14.26
C GLN A 271 -5.49 -24.49 13.68
N ALA A 272 -6.83 -24.49 13.58
CA ALA A 272 -7.60 -23.34 13.11
C ALA A 272 -7.37 -22.11 13.99
N ILE A 273 -7.36 -22.26 15.33
CA ILE A 273 -7.08 -21.15 16.26
C ILE A 273 -5.70 -20.54 16.01
N ALA A 274 -4.66 -21.37 15.93
CA ALA A 274 -3.29 -20.89 15.73
C ALA A 274 -3.14 -20.18 14.37
N LEU A 275 -3.75 -20.72 13.31
CA LEU A 275 -3.74 -20.11 11.98
C LEU A 275 -4.56 -18.81 11.93
N GLU A 276 -5.69 -18.70 12.63
CA GLU A 276 -6.43 -17.44 12.78
C GLU A 276 -5.56 -16.36 13.45
N HIS A 277 -4.82 -16.69 14.51
CA HIS A 277 -3.91 -15.73 15.15
C HIS A 277 -2.73 -15.35 14.26
N LEU A 278 -2.21 -16.31 13.50
CA LEU A 278 -1.11 -16.10 12.57
C LEU A 278 -1.53 -15.17 11.42
N PHE A 279 -2.68 -15.43 10.81
CA PHE A 279 -3.14 -14.71 9.63
C PHE A 279 -3.69 -13.32 9.96
N SER A 280 -4.24 -13.09 11.15
CA SER A 280 -4.72 -11.75 11.57
C SER A 280 -3.62 -10.69 11.64
N ARG A 281 -2.34 -11.10 11.70
CA ARG A 281 -1.18 -10.19 11.79
C ARG A 281 -0.20 -10.34 10.64
N PHE A 282 -0.54 -11.12 9.62
CA PHE A 282 0.39 -11.57 8.59
C PHE A 282 1.01 -10.43 7.77
N ARG A 283 0.24 -9.38 7.45
CA ARG A 283 0.76 -8.17 6.78
C ARG A 283 1.58 -7.27 7.69
N LYS A 284 1.34 -7.30 9.01
CA LYS A 284 1.99 -6.41 9.98
C LYS A 284 3.32 -6.93 10.48
N THR A 285 3.48 -8.25 10.56
CA THR A 285 4.67 -8.90 11.12
C THR A 285 5.18 -9.97 10.14
N PRO A 286 6.48 -9.96 9.80
CA PRO A 286 7.05 -10.93 8.87
C PRO A 286 7.19 -12.31 9.51
N LEU A 287 7.03 -13.37 8.71
CA LEU A 287 7.27 -14.76 9.09
C LEU A 287 8.50 -15.28 8.35
N ASP A 288 9.35 -16.08 9.02
CA ASP A 288 10.48 -16.77 8.38
C ASP A 288 9.93 -17.83 7.41
N ARG A 289 9.85 -17.47 6.12
CA ARG A 289 9.26 -18.31 5.06
C ARG A 289 10.11 -19.52 4.70
N GLU A 290 11.39 -19.56 5.07
CA GLU A 290 12.20 -20.77 4.91
C GLU A 290 11.82 -21.82 5.95
N LEU A 291 11.51 -21.38 7.18
CA LEU A 291 11.14 -22.28 8.25
C LEU A 291 9.67 -22.67 8.20
N PHE A 292 8.78 -21.74 7.84
CA PHE A 292 7.35 -21.92 7.90
C PHE A 292 6.70 -21.75 6.53
N THR A 293 6.17 -22.84 5.99
CA THR A 293 5.36 -22.87 4.77
C THR A 293 3.89 -22.93 5.16
N VAL A 294 3.28 -21.78 5.39
CA VAL A 294 1.87 -21.64 5.78
C VAL A 294 1.12 -20.84 4.73
N SER A 295 -0.10 -21.26 4.42
CA SER A 295 -0.98 -20.64 3.44
C SER A 295 -2.38 -20.47 4.01
N PRO A 296 -3.17 -19.51 3.52
CA PRO A 296 -4.58 -19.39 3.90
C PRO A 296 -5.40 -20.67 3.58
N ASP A 297 -4.94 -21.48 2.62
CA ASP A 297 -5.54 -22.77 2.29
C ASP A 297 -5.40 -23.79 3.42
N ASP A 298 -4.36 -23.70 4.25
CA ASP A 298 -4.22 -24.52 5.46
C ASP A 298 -5.30 -24.19 6.49
N LEU A 299 -5.70 -22.91 6.61
CA LEU A 299 -6.78 -22.50 7.50
C LEU A 299 -8.14 -23.00 6.97
N TRP A 300 -8.40 -22.86 5.66
CA TRP A 300 -9.57 -23.48 5.04
C TRP A 300 -9.62 -24.99 5.30
N GLN A 301 -8.49 -25.68 5.15
CA GLN A 301 -8.43 -27.12 5.38
C GLN A 301 -8.63 -27.50 6.85
N ALA A 302 -8.10 -26.71 7.80
CA ALA A 302 -8.33 -26.90 9.23
C ALA A 302 -9.82 -26.75 9.58
N TYR A 303 -10.49 -25.71 9.06
CA TYR A 303 -11.93 -25.54 9.22
C TYR A 303 -12.73 -26.72 8.67
N LEU A 304 -12.46 -27.14 7.43
CA LEU A 304 -13.16 -28.25 6.80
C LEU A 304 -12.96 -29.56 7.59
N THR A 305 -11.75 -29.80 8.07
CA THR A 305 -11.42 -31.00 8.85
C THR A 305 -12.16 -30.98 10.19
N TYR A 306 -12.17 -29.85 10.89
CA TYR A 306 -12.89 -29.74 12.17
C TYR A 306 -14.41 -29.83 11.99
N ALA A 307 -14.98 -29.20 10.95
CA ALA A 307 -16.39 -29.29 10.64
C ALA A 307 -16.82 -30.74 10.36
N ARG A 308 -16.03 -31.52 9.60
CA ARG A 308 -16.29 -32.94 9.36
C ARG A 308 -16.23 -33.78 10.63
N GLN A 309 -15.27 -33.50 11.54
CA GLN A 309 -15.22 -34.18 12.84
C GLN A 309 -16.48 -33.91 13.67
N VAL A 310 -16.98 -32.66 13.66
CA VAL A 310 -18.23 -32.28 14.31
C VAL A 310 -19.41 -33.00 13.65
N GLY A 311 -19.52 -32.95 12.32
CA GLY A 311 -20.59 -33.63 11.59
C GLY A 311 -20.64 -35.13 11.85
N ASN A 312 -19.50 -35.81 11.86
CA ASN A 312 -19.44 -37.25 12.16
C ASN A 312 -19.88 -37.58 13.58
N ARG A 313 -19.49 -36.76 14.56
CA ARG A 313 -19.90 -36.93 15.97
C ARG A 313 -21.40 -36.69 16.15
N GLU A 314 -21.95 -35.71 15.45
CA GLU A 314 -23.34 -35.27 15.54
C GLU A 314 -24.25 -35.95 14.50
N GLN A 315 -23.71 -36.88 13.70
CA GLN A 315 -24.40 -37.62 12.63
C GLN A 315 -25.07 -36.73 11.57
N LEU A 316 -24.44 -35.60 11.23
CA LEU A 316 -24.95 -34.67 10.22
C LEU A 316 -24.61 -35.15 8.80
N LEU A 317 -25.62 -35.15 7.93
CA LEU A 317 -25.46 -35.51 6.52
C LEU A 317 -24.97 -34.31 5.70
N ILE A 318 -24.01 -34.54 4.79
CA ILE A 318 -23.62 -33.53 3.81
C ILE A 318 -24.78 -33.33 2.83
N GLY A 319 -25.22 -32.09 2.67
CA GLY A 319 -26.38 -31.71 1.84
C GLY A 319 -27.64 -31.36 2.66
N ASP A 320 -27.69 -31.69 3.95
CA ASP A 320 -28.71 -31.17 4.87
C ASP A 320 -28.24 -29.87 5.52
N ASP A 321 -28.16 -28.81 4.71
CA ASP A 321 -27.64 -27.51 5.12
C ASP A 321 -28.37 -26.94 6.35
N ALA A 322 -29.67 -27.23 6.49
CA ALA A 322 -30.48 -26.75 7.62
C ALA A 322 -30.02 -27.35 8.96
N ALA A 323 -29.73 -28.65 9.00
CA ALA A 323 -29.21 -29.31 10.20
C ALA A 323 -27.83 -28.76 10.60
N TRP A 324 -26.95 -28.49 9.63
CA TRP A 324 -25.66 -27.86 9.88
C TRP A 324 -25.80 -26.43 10.43
N LEU A 325 -26.68 -25.61 9.85
CA LEU A 325 -26.93 -24.25 10.32
C LEU A 325 -27.50 -24.24 11.75
N ALA A 326 -28.44 -25.13 12.07
CA ALA A 326 -28.95 -25.28 13.43
C ALA A 326 -27.82 -25.63 14.42
N LYS A 327 -26.89 -26.52 14.03
CA LYS A 327 -25.73 -26.85 14.87
C LYS A 327 -24.77 -25.68 15.06
N ALA A 328 -24.58 -24.84 14.04
CA ALA A 328 -23.80 -23.62 14.16
C ALA A 328 -24.44 -22.63 15.16
N GLN A 329 -25.77 -22.47 15.10
CA GLN A 329 -26.51 -21.61 16.02
C GLN A 329 -26.43 -22.11 17.48
N GLU A 330 -26.61 -23.41 17.70
CA GLU A 330 -26.47 -24.05 19.02
C GLU A 330 -25.06 -23.83 19.61
N ALA A 331 -24.03 -23.97 18.77
CA ALA A 331 -22.64 -23.76 19.17
C ALA A 331 -22.38 -22.30 19.60
N GLY A 332 -22.98 -21.34 18.89
CA GLY A 332 -23.01 -19.92 19.22
C GLY A 332 -21.65 -19.32 19.60
N ARG A 333 -21.66 -18.35 20.52
CA ARG A 333 -20.43 -17.71 21.02
C ARG A 333 -19.57 -18.61 21.90
N MET A 334 -20.12 -19.72 22.39
CA MET A 334 -19.40 -20.65 23.28
C MET A 334 -18.32 -21.45 22.53
N TYR A 335 -18.59 -21.80 21.27
CA TYR A 335 -17.66 -22.55 20.42
C TYR A 335 -17.42 -21.83 19.08
N PRO A 336 -16.75 -20.66 19.09
CA PRO A 336 -16.63 -19.80 17.90
C PRO A 336 -15.93 -20.50 16.73
N ILE A 337 -14.90 -21.30 17.01
CA ILE A 337 -14.19 -22.08 15.98
C ILE A 337 -15.10 -23.13 15.33
N ARG A 338 -16.03 -23.72 16.10
CA ARG A 338 -17.01 -24.67 15.55
C ARG A 338 -17.97 -23.94 14.61
N VAL A 339 -18.46 -22.77 15.00
CA VAL A 339 -19.33 -21.92 14.18
C VAL A 339 -18.65 -21.56 12.86
N ARG A 340 -17.43 -21.02 12.91
CA ARG A 340 -16.66 -20.67 11.71
C ARG A 340 -16.38 -21.86 10.83
N SER A 341 -16.03 -23.01 11.42
CA SER A 341 -15.76 -24.23 10.66
C SER A 341 -17.00 -24.76 9.93
N ILE A 342 -18.17 -24.73 10.58
CA ILE A 342 -19.43 -25.13 9.94
C ILE A 342 -19.79 -24.17 8.80
N HIS A 343 -19.69 -22.86 9.00
CA HIS A 343 -19.94 -21.90 7.93
C HIS A 343 -18.92 -22.03 6.79
N ALA A 344 -17.65 -22.32 7.07
CA ALA A 344 -16.64 -22.59 6.06
C ALA A 344 -16.98 -23.85 5.23
N LEU A 345 -17.48 -24.92 5.89
CA LEU A 345 -17.94 -26.12 5.21
C LEU A 345 -19.11 -25.81 4.27
N LEU A 346 -20.15 -25.16 4.78
CA LEU A 346 -21.36 -24.83 4.01
C LEU A 346 -21.09 -23.79 2.91
N ALA A 347 -20.17 -22.85 3.14
CA ALA A 347 -19.76 -21.88 2.13
C ALA A 347 -19.19 -22.58 0.88
N LEU A 348 -18.38 -23.62 1.07
CA LEU A 348 -17.73 -24.35 -0.03
C LEU A 348 -18.54 -25.55 -0.56
N HIS A 349 -19.32 -26.22 0.29
CA HIS A 349 -19.96 -27.50 -0.02
C HIS A 349 -21.46 -27.53 0.23
N GLY A 350 -22.09 -26.40 0.60
CA GLY A 350 -23.54 -26.31 0.78
C GLY A 350 -24.27 -26.66 -0.52
N ALA A 351 -25.38 -27.37 -0.41
CA ALA A 351 -26.14 -27.88 -1.56
C ALA A 351 -26.72 -26.73 -2.40
N GLY A 352 -27.29 -25.72 -1.74
CA GLY A 352 -27.89 -24.56 -2.39
C GLY A 352 -26.92 -23.40 -2.60
N GLU A 353 -27.04 -22.69 -3.71
CA GLU A 353 -26.32 -21.42 -3.92
C GLU A 353 -26.63 -20.40 -2.83
N GLU A 354 -27.90 -20.34 -2.41
CA GLU A 354 -28.33 -19.48 -1.31
C GLU A 354 -27.64 -19.81 0.01
N SER A 355 -27.56 -21.10 0.33
CA SER A 355 -26.90 -21.58 1.54
C SER A 355 -25.40 -21.27 1.53
N ARG A 356 -24.73 -21.46 0.38
CA ARG A 356 -23.32 -21.05 0.21
C ARG A 356 -23.15 -19.56 0.43
N ARG A 357 -24.00 -18.74 -0.19
CA ARG A 357 -23.99 -17.27 -0.08
C ARG A 357 -24.18 -16.80 1.36
N GLN A 358 -25.19 -17.33 2.06
CA GLN A 358 -25.44 -17.02 3.47
C GLN A 358 -24.29 -17.48 4.38
N SER A 359 -23.71 -18.64 4.10
CA SER A 359 -22.60 -19.18 4.89
C SER A 359 -21.30 -18.40 4.71
N HIS A 360 -21.02 -17.90 3.50
CA HIS A 360 -19.93 -16.94 3.28
C HIS A 360 -20.15 -15.66 4.09
N ALA A 361 -21.37 -15.10 4.07
CA ALA A 361 -21.71 -13.91 4.83
C ALA A 361 -21.53 -14.12 6.35
N ALA A 362 -22.06 -15.21 6.88
CA ALA A 362 -21.98 -15.55 8.30
C ALA A 362 -20.54 -15.83 8.76
N LEU A 363 -19.73 -16.51 7.92
CA LEU A 363 -18.31 -16.70 8.21
C LEU A 363 -17.57 -15.36 8.30
N VAL A 364 -17.79 -14.47 7.33
CA VAL A 364 -17.16 -13.14 7.31
C VAL A 364 -17.60 -12.31 8.51
N GLU A 365 -18.89 -12.27 8.82
CA GLU A 365 -19.41 -11.57 9.99
C GLU A 365 -18.74 -12.07 11.28
N ASN A 366 -18.63 -13.40 11.45
CA ASN A 366 -18.01 -13.97 12.64
C ASN A 366 -16.51 -13.67 12.74
N LEU A 367 -15.79 -13.64 11.60
CA LEU A 367 -14.38 -13.26 11.55
C LEU A 367 -14.18 -11.77 11.89
N LEU A 368 -15.04 -10.89 11.38
CA LEU A 368 -14.97 -9.45 11.63
C LEU A 368 -15.23 -9.07 13.10
N GLN A 369 -15.84 -9.95 13.89
CA GLN A 369 -15.98 -9.76 15.34
C GLN A 369 -14.67 -9.94 16.11
N GLN A 370 -13.63 -10.49 15.48
CA GLN A 370 -12.31 -10.68 16.09
C GLN A 370 -11.43 -9.43 15.95
N GLU A 371 -10.47 -9.29 16.86
CA GLU A 371 -9.39 -8.32 16.72
C GLU A 371 -8.62 -8.59 15.42
N ASP A 372 -8.41 -7.55 14.60
CA ASP A 372 -7.82 -7.67 13.26
C ASP A 372 -8.56 -8.63 12.30
N GLY A 373 -9.86 -8.88 12.52
CA GLY A 373 -10.69 -9.77 11.71
C GLY A 373 -10.73 -9.43 10.21
N THR A 374 -10.60 -8.15 9.86
CA THR A 374 -10.51 -7.71 8.45
C THR A 374 -9.29 -8.31 7.74
N GLU A 375 -8.16 -8.44 8.43
CA GLU A 375 -6.97 -9.09 7.89
C GLU A 375 -7.24 -10.55 7.58
N LEU A 376 -7.95 -11.25 8.47
CA LEU A 376 -8.31 -12.65 8.26
C LEU A 376 -9.18 -12.85 7.03
N VAL A 377 -10.20 -12.01 6.85
CA VAL A 377 -11.05 -12.05 5.65
C VAL A 377 -10.21 -11.77 4.40
N HIS A 378 -9.31 -10.79 4.46
CA HIS A 378 -8.38 -10.51 3.36
C HIS A 378 -7.52 -11.73 3.01
N GLN A 379 -6.88 -12.37 3.99
CA GLN A 379 -6.05 -13.56 3.75
C GLN A 379 -6.86 -14.71 3.16
N LEU A 380 -8.04 -15.02 3.73
CA LEU A 380 -8.85 -16.17 3.31
C LEU A 380 -9.46 -16.03 1.91
N TYR A 381 -9.79 -14.81 1.48
CA TYR A 381 -10.49 -14.58 0.21
C TYR A 381 -9.64 -13.95 -0.89
N LEU A 382 -8.51 -13.33 -0.57
CA LEU A 382 -7.65 -12.66 -1.55
C LEU A 382 -6.26 -13.28 -1.69
N ALA A 383 -5.81 -14.08 -0.71
CA ALA A 383 -4.52 -14.76 -0.75
C ALA A 383 -4.61 -16.30 -0.81
N SER A 384 -5.83 -16.87 -0.74
CA SER A 384 -6.08 -18.30 -0.91
C SER A 384 -6.13 -18.68 -2.39
N ALA A 385 -5.57 -19.83 -2.75
CA ALA A 385 -5.66 -20.37 -4.11
C ALA A 385 -7.11 -20.73 -4.51
N ARG A 386 -8.01 -20.91 -3.54
CA ARG A 386 -9.44 -21.18 -3.77
C ARG A 386 -10.14 -20.04 -4.48
N PHE A 387 -9.64 -18.82 -4.31
CA PHE A 387 -10.22 -17.60 -4.89
C PHE A 387 -9.19 -16.86 -5.74
N ALA A 388 -8.59 -17.57 -6.71
CA ALA A 388 -7.48 -17.04 -7.53
C ALA A 388 -7.82 -15.77 -8.32
N ALA A 389 -9.09 -15.58 -8.68
CA ALA A 389 -9.58 -14.39 -9.36
C ALA A 389 -10.57 -13.62 -8.49
N ALA A 390 -10.57 -12.29 -8.56
CA ALA A 390 -11.52 -11.48 -7.80
C ALA A 390 -12.98 -11.89 -8.07
N GLY A 391 -13.34 -12.21 -9.32
CA GLY A 391 -14.68 -12.70 -9.67
C GLY A 391 -15.08 -14.04 -9.04
N SER A 392 -14.11 -14.86 -8.60
CA SER A 392 -14.39 -16.11 -7.86
C SER A 392 -14.73 -15.86 -6.39
N VAL A 393 -14.41 -14.67 -5.85
CA VAL A 393 -14.81 -14.27 -4.51
C VAL A 393 -16.32 -13.99 -4.51
N PRO A 394 -17.09 -14.61 -3.59
CA PRO A 394 -18.53 -14.40 -3.51
C PRO A 394 -18.88 -12.92 -3.38
N GLU A 395 -19.92 -12.48 -4.09
CA GLU A 395 -20.35 -11.08 -4.12
C GLU A 395 -20.49 -10.46 -2.72
N VAL A 396 -21.11 -11.19 -1.79
CA VAL A 396 -21.31 -10.70 -0.41
C VAL A 396 -19.99 -10.35 0.26
N VAL A 397 -18.94 -11.14 0.01
CA VAL A 397 -17.61 -10.92 0.58
C VAL A 397 -16.89 -9.79 -0.12
N ARG A 398 -17.02 -9.69 -1.45
CA ARG A 398 -16.45 -8.57 -2.23
C ARG A 398 -17.00 -7.23 -1.74
N ARG A 399 -18.31 -7.15 -1.50
CA ARG A 399 -18.97 -5.96 -0.94
C ARG A 399 -18.43 -5.62 0.45
N THR A 400 -18.26 -6.61 1.32
CA THR A 400 -17.71 -6.39 2.66
C THR A 400 -16.26 -5.88 2.63
N LEU A 401 -15.42 -6.42 1.75
CA LEU A 401 -14.02 -6.02 1.63
C LEU A 401 -13.85 -4.64 0.97
N LEU A 402 -14.77 -4.24 0.10
CA LEU A 402 -14.61 -3.07 -0.76
C LEU A 402 -14.23 -1.80 -0.01
N ASP A 403 -15.00 -1.42 1.02
CA ASP A 403 -14.77 -0.17 1.75
C ASP A 403 -13.42 -0.18 2.48
N THR A 404 -13.02 -1.34 3.01
CA THR A 404 -11.72 -1.49 3.68
C THR A 404 -10.54 -1.40 2.71
N VAL A 405 -10.69 -1.94 1.50
CA VAL A 405 -9.68 -1.89 0.44
C VAL A 405 -9.54 -0.47 -0.10
N ILE A 406 -10.65 0.23 -0.31
CA ILE A 406 -10.65 1.65 -0.71
C ILE A 406 -9.99 2.51 0.37
N ALA A 407 -10.34 2.31 1.64
CA ALA A 407 -9.74 3.05 2.75
C ALA A 407 -8.22 2.79 2.90
N ALA A 408 -7.76 1.58 2.54
CA ALA A 408 -6.35 1.23 2.50
C ALA A 408 -5.60 1.82 1.29
N GLY A 409 -6.31 2.39 0.31
CA GLY A 409 -5.73 3.00 -0.89
C GLY A 409 -5.36 2.01 -2.00
N ASP A 410 -5.73 0.73 -1.90
CA ASP A 410 -5.48 -0.27 -2.94
C ASP A 410 -6.61 -0.22 -4.00
N LEU A 411 -6.61 0.86 -4.79
CA LEU A 411 -7.61 1.11 -5.83
C LEU A 411 -7.63 0.05 -6.94
N PRO A 412 -6.49 -0.52 -7.39
CA PRO A 412 -6.51 -1.63 -8.35
C PRO A 412 -7.22 -2.87 -7.82
N LEU A 413 -7.05 -3.23 -6.53
CA LEU A 413 -7.82 -4.32 -5.93
C LEU A 413 -9.31 -3.93 -5.77
N ALA A 414 -9.61 -2.70 -5.37
CA ALA A 414 -10.99 -2.23 -5.24
C ALA A 414 -11.75 -2.31 -6.57
N ALA A 415 -11.13 -1.93 -7.68
CA ALA A 415 -11.68 -2.05 -9.03
C ALA A 415 -12.01 -3.52 -9.36
N ARG A 416 -11.06 -4.44 -9.13
CA ARG A 416 -11.27 -5.87 -9.35
C ARG A 416 -12.40 -6.46 -8.49
N LEU A 417 -12.56 -6.00 -7.25
CA LEU A 417 -13.67 -6.44 -6.38
C LEU A 417 -15.02 -5.90 -6.85
N LEU A 418 -15.06 -4.67 -7.37
CA LEU A 418 -16.26 -4.04 -7.92
C LEU A 418 -16.70 -4.61 -9.26
N ALA A 419 -15.79 -5.23 -10.01
CA ALA A 419 -16.09 -5.74 -11.34
C ALA A 419 -17.23 -6.78 -11.31
N GLY A 420 -18.27 -6.55 -12.12
CA GLY A 420 -19.46 -7.42 -12.18
C GLY A 420 -20.41 -7.31 -10.98
N LEU A 421 -20.27 -6.29 -10.11
CA LEU A 421 -21.26 -5.95 -9.09
C LEU A 421 -22.25 -4.91 -9.61
N ASP A 422 -23.01 -5.25 -10.66
CA ASP A 422 -23.81 -4.27 -11.41
C ASP A 422 -24.97 -3.69 -10.61
N GLU A 423 -25.50 -4.46 -9.66
CA GLU A 423 -26.60 -4.06 -8.80
C GLU A 423 -26.08 -3.29 -7.56
N PRO A 424 -26.73 -2.17 -7.19
CA PRO A 424 -26.36 -1.44 -5.99
C PRO A 424 -26.69 -2.25 -4.72
N PRO A 425 -25.98 -1.99 -3.61
CA PRO A 425 -26.42 -2.47 -2.29
C PRO A 425 -27.87 -2.06 -1.98
N PRO A 426 -28.60 -2.81 -1.14
CA PRO A 426 -29.96 -2.44 -0.74
C PRO A 426 -30.04 -1.01 -0.20
N GLY A 427 -30.93 -0.19 -0.78
CA GLY A 427 -31.13 1.21 -0.39
C GLY A 427 -30.13 2.20 -1.00
N ALA A 428 -29.14 1.74 -1.77
CA ALA A 428 -28.24 2.64 -2.50
C ALA A 428 -28.82 3.04 -3.87
N ASP A 429 -28.52 4.28 -4.28
CA ASP A 429 -28.92 4.80 -5.57
C ASP A 429 -28.14 4.14 -6.72
N ARG A 430 -28.87 3.73 -7.79
CA ARG A 430 -28.30 2.98 -8.92
C ARG A 430 -27.33 3.82 -9.74
N VAL A 431 -27.64 5.10 -9.98
CA VAL A 431 -26.81 6.01 -10.79
C VAL A 431 -25.51 6.29 -10.04
N MET A 432 -25.60 6.63 -8.75
CA MET A 432 -24.44 6.90 -7.91
C MET A 432 -23.56 5.66 -7.71
N TRP A 433 -24.16 4.46 -7.65
CA TRP A 433 -23.41 3.21 -7.63
C TRP A 433 -22.60 3.00 -8.91
N ARG A 434 -23.21 3.19 -10.09
CA ARG A 434 -22.52 3.09 -11.38
C ARG A 434 -21.39 4.12 -11.51
N LEU A 435 -21.61 5.36 -11.06
CA LEU A 435 -20.57 6.39 -11.03
C LEU A 435 -19.42 6.02 -10.09
N ARG A 436 -19.72 5.43 -8.93
CA ARG A 436 -18.70 4.92 -8.01
C ARG A 436 -17.88 3.82 -8.69
N GLN A 437 -18.51 2.89 -9.39
CA GLN A 437 -17.80 1.84 -10.13
C GLN A 437 -16.88 2.42 -11.20
N ALA A 438 -17.38 3.34 -12.03
CA ALA A 438 -16.57 4.01 -13.05
C ALA A 438 -15.35 4.71 -12.42
N ARG A 439 -15.57 5.48 -11.35
CA ARG A 439 -14.50 6.23 -10.69
C ARG A 439 -13.46 5.34 -10.03
N VAL A 440 -13.87 4.28 -9.33
CA VAL A 440 -12.92 3.34 -8.71
C VAL A 440 -12.14 2.57 -9.79
N SER A 441 -12.79 2.14 -10.87
CA SER A 441 -12.12 1.47 -11.99
C SER A 441 -11.07 2.39 -12.62
N LEU A 442 -11.43 3.65 -12.86
CA LEU A 442 -10.54 4.67 -13.38
C LEU A 442 -9.32 4.90 -12.49
N LEU A 443 -9.54 5.17 -11.20
CA LEU A 443 -8.43 5.43 -10.26
C LEU A 443 -7.61 4.16 -9.97
N GLY A 444 -8.19 2.98 -10.16
CA GLY A 444 -7.52 1.68 -10.10
C GLY A 444 -6.74 1.31 -11.36
N GLY A 445 -6.81 2.11 -12.42
CA GLY A 445 -6.11 1.88 -13.69
C GLY A 445 -6.85 0.99 -14.70
N ASP A 446 -8.08 0.57 -14.42
CA ASP A 446 -8.95 -0.15 -15.37
C ASP A 446 -9.77 0.84 -16.20
N TYR A 447 -9.09 1.51 -17.13
CA TYR A 447 -9.68 2.52 -17.99
C TYR A 447 -10.70 1.94 -18.98
N ALA A 448 -10.52 0.68 -19.39
CA ALA A 448 -11.44 0.01 -20.29
C ALA A 448 -12.81 -0.18 -19.62
N GLN A 449 -12.82 -0.75 -18.41
CA GLN A 449 -14.06 -0.91 -17.64
C GLN A 449 -14.70 0.44 -17.30
N ALA A 450 -13.90 1.42 -16.87
CA ALA A 450 -14.40 2.77 -16.61
C ALA A 450 -15.05 3.38 -17.85
N GLY A 451 -14.39 3.26 -19.02
CA GLY A 451 -14.89 3.74 -20.31
C GLY A 451 -16.24 3.12 -20.67
N THR A 452 -16.39 1.79 -20.60
CA THR A 452 -17.65 1.12 -20.88
C THR A 452 -18.80 1.62 -19.99
N ILE A 453 -18.57 1.74 -18.69
CA ILE A 453 -19.60 2.25 -17.76
C ILE A 453 -19.96 3.69 -18.12
N LEU A 454 -18.98 4.53 -18.41
CA LEU A 454 -19.22 5.95 -18.74
C LEU A 454 -19.92 6.12 -20.09
N GLU A 455 -19.66 5.26 -21.07
CA GLU A 455 -20.36 5.23 -22.36
C GLU A 455 -21.85 4.90 -22.17
N GLU A 456 -22.17 3.86 -21.40
CA GLU A 456 -23.56 3.49 -21.05
C GLU A 456 -24.28 4.64 -20.33
N MET A 457 -23.64 5.24 -19.33
CA MET A 457 -24.23 6.34 -18.56
C MET A 457 -24.42 7.61 -19.39
N THR A 458 -23.50 7.91 -20.30
CA THR A 458 -23.60 9.07 -21.19
C THR A 458 -24.71 8.86 -22.22
N ALA A 459 -24.85 7.66 -22.77
CA ALA A 459 -25.95 7.33 -23.68
C ALA A 459 -27.33 7.49 -23.01
N ALA A 460 -27.43 7.17 -21.71
CA ALA A 460 -28.64 7.33 -20.91
C ALA A 460 -28.79 8.72 -20.25
N SER A 461 -27.95 9.71 -20.59
CA SER A 461 -27.86 10.96 -19.81
C SER A 461 -29.12 11.83 -19.85
N ALA A 462 -29.97 11.67 -20.88
CA ALA A 462 -31.26 12.34 -20.98
C ALA A 462 -32.22 12.05 -19.80
N GLY A 463 -32.06 10.92 -19.11
CA GLY A 463 -32.84 10.55 -17.94
C GLY A 463 -32.26 11.00 -16.60
N LEU A 464 -31.07 11.63 -16.58
CA LEU A 464 -30.37 12.00 -15.36
C LEU A 464 -30.85 13.36 -14.83
N SER A 465 -30.93 13.48 -13.51
CA SER A 465 -31.10 14.75 -12.82
C SER A 465 -29.84 15.62 -12.92
N ARG A 466 -29.97 16.93 -12.69
CA ARG A 466 -28.81 17.84 -12.75
C ARG A 466 -27.65 17.43 -11.82
N PRO A 467 -27.90 17.07 -10.54
CA PRO A 467 -26.81 16.61 -9.67
C PRO A 467 -26.11 15.34 -10.17
N GLU A 468 -26.84 14.39 -10.76
CA GLU A 468 -26.26 13.18 -11.35
C GLU A 468 -25.42 13.50 -12.58
N LEU A 469 -25.89 14.42 -13.41
CA LEU A 469 -25.17 14.91 -14.58
C LEU A 469 -23.85 15.59 -14.20
N ASP A 470 -23.87 16.46 -13.18
CA ASP A 470 -22.67 17.12 -12.67
C ASP A 470 -21.65 16.08 -12.14
N ARG A 471 -22.12 15.00 -11.52
CA ARG A 471 -21.25 13.90 -11.06
C ARG A 471 -20.70 13.06 -12.20
N LEU A 472 -21.50 12.75 -13.23
CA LEU A 472 -21.02 12.08 -14.44
C LEU A 472 -19.90 12.90 -15.09
N ILE A 473 -20.12 14.20 -15.25
CA ILE A 473 -19.15 15.14 -15.79
C ILE A 473 -17.86 15.17 -14.96
N GLN A 474 -17.96 15.14 -13.63
CA GLN A 474 -16.80 15.04 -12.75
C GLN A 474 -15.95 13.78 -13.04
N VAL A 475 -16.59 12.63 -13.29
CA VAL A 475 -15.85 11.40 -13.61
C VAL A 475 -15.26 11.44 -15.03
N LEU A 476 -15.94 12.10 -15.99
CA LEU A 476 -15.36 12.38 -17.31
C LEU A 476 -14.13 13.30 -17.21
N PHE A 477 -14.09 14.25 -16.26
CA PHE A 477 -12.86 15.01 -15.94
C PHE A 477 -11.76 14.13 -15.39
N ASP A 478 -12.09 13.26 -14.45
CA ASP A 478 -11.11 12.34 -13.90
C ASP A 478 -10.51 11.50 -15.06
N LEU A 479 -11.33 11.02 -16.02
CA LEU A 479 -10.89 10.30 -17.23
C LEU A 479 -9.95 11.13 -18.10
N GLN A 480 -10.29 12.39 -18.35
CA GLN A 480 -9.41 13.32 -19.06
C GLN A 480 -8.07 13.54 -18.32
N THR A 481 -8.12 13.63 -16.99
CA THR A 481 -6.96 13.92 -16.14
C THR A 481 -5.96 12.76 -16.13
N VAL A 482 -6.43 11.52 -16.20
CA VAL A 482 -5.56 10.33 -16.29
C VAL A 482 -4.97 10.11 -17.71
N GLY A 483 -5.27 11.00 -18.66
CA GLY A 483 -4.68 10.99 -20.01
C GLY A 483 -5.52 10.29 -21.08
N GLU A 484 -6.71 9.78 -20.74
CA GLU A 484 -7.62 9.09 -21.67
C GLU A 484 -8.42 10.11 -22.51
N HIS A 485 -7.70 11.01 -23.19
CA HIS A 485 -8.26 12.15 -23.91
C HIS A 485 -9.19 11.74 -25.07
N ASP A 486 -8.92 10.61 -25.74
CA ASP A 486 -9.75 10.14 -26.85
C ASP A 486 -11.12 9.68 -26.37
N ALA A 487 -11.17 8.91 -25.29
CA ALA A 487 -12.42 8.48 -24.68
C ALA A 487 -13.18 9.69 -24.10
N ALA A 488 -12.49 10.55 -23.35
CA ALA A 488 -13.09 11.76 -22.78
C ALA A 488 -13.69 12.67 -23.86
N PHE A 489 -12.96 12.92 -24.96
CA PHE A 489 -13.48 13.73 -26.07
C PHE A 489 -14.75 13.15 -26.68
N ARG A 490 -14.78 11.84 -26.96
CA ARG A 490 -15.97 11.17 -27.50
C ARG A 490 -17.16 11.28 -26.55
N LEU A 491 -16.95 11.02 -25.26
CA LEU A 491 -17.99 11.05 -24.24
C LEU A 491 -18.55 12.45 -24.02
N PHE A 492 -17.70 13.48 -23.93
CA PHE A 492 -18.18 14.87 -23.89
C PHE A 492 -18.98 15.24 -25.14
N GLY A 493 -18.57 14.75 -26.32
CA GLY A 493 -19.31 14.94 -27.56
C GLY A 493 -20.71 14.32 -27.54
N LEU A 494 -20.83 13.07 -27.08
CA LEU A 494 -22.13 12.41 -26.91
C LEU A 494 -23.02 13.17 -25.91
N LEU A 495 -22.44 13.63 -24.80
CA LEU A 495 -23.16 14.38 -23.78
C LEU A 495 -23.66 15.73 -24.30
N LEU A 496 -22.84 16.42 -25.10
CA LEU A 496 -23.16 17.71 -25.71
C LEU A 496 -24.43 17.66 -26.58
N GLU A 497 -24.67 16.53 -27.26
CA GLU A 497 -25.86 16.31 -28.08
C GLU A 497 -27.14 16.17 -27.26
N GLN A 498 -27.04 15.67 -26.03
CA GLN A 498 -28.19 15.37 -25.17
C GLN A 498 -28.57 16.56 -24.27
N VAL A 499 -27.60 17.35 -23.84
CA VAL A 499 -27.81 18.50 -22.96
C VAL A 499 -28.52 19.64 -23.70
N GLN A 500 -29.42 20.36 -23.02
CA GLN A 500 -30.06 21.58 -23.58
C GLN A 500 -29.57 22.88 -22.93
N ASP A 501 -28.99 22.79 -21.72
CA ASP A 501 -28.43 23.94 -21.02
C ASP A 501 -27.24 24.53 -21.78
N LEU A 502 -27.39 25.78 -22.23
CA LEU A 502 -26.37 26.51 -22.97
C LEU A 502 -25.09 26.74 -22.17
N GLN A 503 -25.19 26.95 -20.85
CA GLN A 503 -24.01 27.13 -20.00
C GLN A 503 -23.23 25.82 -19.90
N LEU A 504 -23.94 24.68 -19.78
CA LEU A 504 -23.28 23.38 -19.76
C LEU A 504 -22.65 23.02 -21.11
N LYS A 505 -23.31 23.33 -22.24
CA LYS A 505 -22.71 23.20 -23.58
C LYS A 505 -21.43 24.01 -23.71
N ARG A 506 -21.43 25.23 -23.16
CA ARG A 506 -20.28 26.12 -23.11
C ARG A 506 -19.08 25.46 -22.44
N GLU A 507 -19.31 24.86 -21.29
CA GLU A 507 -18.29 24.16 -20.51
C GLU A 507 -17.80 22.89 -21.25
N LEU A 508 -18.71 22.08 -21.80
CA LEU A 508 -18.38 20.89 -22.58
C LEU A 508 -17.45 21.19 -23.78
N TRP A 509 -17.70 22.27 -24.53
CA TRP A 509 -16.79 22.65 -25.62
C TRP A 509 -15.38 23.00 -25.13
N TYR A 510 -15.27 23.68 -23.98
CA TYR A 510 -13.97 24.01 -23.40
C TYR A 510 -13.20 22.74 -23.04
N TRP A 511 -13.87 21.80 -22.38
CA TRP A 511 -13.25 20.56 -21.95
C TRP A 511 -12.91 19.63 -23.11
N MET A 512 -13.74 19.59 -24.16
CA MET A 512 -13.39 18.93 -25.42
C MET A 512 -12.15 19.56 -26.06
N ALA A 513 -12.00 20.89 -25.98
CA ALA A 513 -10.81 21.58 -26.49
C ALA A 513 -9.54 21.19 -25.72
N ASP A 514 -9.61 21.09 -24.38
CA ASP A 514 -8.50 20.62 -23.55
C ASP A 514 -8.02 19.23 -23.98
N SER A 515 -8.95 18.29 -24.27
CA SER A 515 -8.60 16.97 -24.79
C SER A 515 -7.91 17.05 -26.16
N ARG A 516 -8.42 17.86 -27.10
CA ARG A 516 -7.79 18.03 -28.42
C ARG A 516 -6.41 18.65 -28.33
N LEU A 517 -6.22 19.60 -27.43
CA LEU A 517 -4.93 20.23 -27.22
C LEU A 517 -3.91 19.22 -26.68
N ALA A 518 -4.29 18.38 -25.71
CA ALA A 518 -3.44 17.33 -25.17
C ALA A 518 -3.10 16.24 -26.21
N GLN A 519 -4.00 15.97 -27.16
CA GLN A 519 -3.78 15.07 -28.30
C GLN A 519 -2.92 15.66 -29.42
N SER A 520 -2.28 16.82 -29.21
CA SER A 520 -1.51 17.53 -30.25
C SER A 520 -2.34 17.89 -31.49
N ARG A 521 -3.63 18.21 -31.31
CA ARG A 521 -4.55 18.70 -32.36
C ARG A 521 -4.93 20.17 -32.09
N PRO A 522 -3.96 21.11 -32.17
CA PRO A 522 -4.15 22.48 -31.73
C PRO A 522 -5.20 23.26 -32.54
N LEU A 523 -5.38 22.94 -33.83
CA LEU A 523 -6.40 23.58 -34.68
C LEU A 523 -7.83 23.23 -34.23
N GLU A 524 -8.09 21.94 -33.98
CA GLU A 524 -9.39 21.48 -33.48
C GLU A 524 -9.68 22.05 -32.08
N ALA A 525 -8.66 22.12 -31.22
CA ALA A 525 -8.76 22.72 -29.89
C ALA A 525 -9.13 24.21 -29.97
N ALA A 526 -8.46 24.98 -30.84
CA ALA A 526 -8.75 26.40 -31.04
C ALA A 526 -10.21 26.64 -31.44
N ALA A 527 -10.74 25.86 -32.38
CA ALA A 527 -12.12 25.96 -32.82
C ALA A 527 -13.12 25.71 -31.68
N LEU A 528 -12.85 24.69 -30.85
CA LEU A 528 -13.71 24.34 -29.70
C LEU A 528 -13.65 25.40 -28.59
N TYR A 529 -12.47 25.92 -28.26
CA TYR A 529 -12.35 27.04 -27.30
C TYR A 529 -13.10 28.29 -27.78
N LEU A 530 -13.01 28.63 -29.07
CA LEU A 530 -13.78 29.75 -29.63
C LEU A 530 -15.28 29.51 -29.54
N ARG A 531 -15.74 28.29 -29.82
CA ARG A 531 -17.15 27.92 -29.67
C ARG A 531 -17.64 28.07 -28.22
N SER A 532 -16.81 27.68 -27.25
CA SER A 532 -17.05 27.95 -25.83
C SER A 532 -17.08 29.46 -25.50
N ALA A 533 -16.22 30.25 -26.13
CA ALA A 533 -16.14 31.68 -25.89
C ALA A 533 -17.32 32.49 -26.47
N MET A 534 -17.98 31.97 -27.50
CA MET A 534 -19.07 32.63 -28.24
C MET A 534 -20.46 32.44 -27.63
N VAL A 535 -20.59 31.62 -26.59
CA VAL A 535 -21.86 31.42 -25.86
C VAL A 535 -21.84 32.24 -24.57
N PRO A 536 -22.92 32.98 -24.23
CA PRO A 536 -24.20 33.07 -24.94
C PRO A 536 -24.18 34.02 -26.14
N GLN A 537 -23.17 34.89 -26.27
CA GLN A 537 -23.06 35.88 -27.35
C GLN A 537 -21.65 35.91 -27.96
N PRO A 538 -21.49 36.06 -29.29
CA PRO A 538 -20.20 35.98 -29.98
C PRO A 538 -19.11 36.94 -29.47
N GLN A 539 -19.51 38.08 -28.91
CA GLN A 539 -18.61 39.13 -28.41
C GLN A 539 -18.56 39.20 -26.88
N SER A 540 -19.11 38.21 -26.16
CA SER A 540 -19.07 38.19 -24.69
C SER A 540 -17.63 38.15 -24.18
N LEU A 541 -17.23 39.16 -23.40
CA LEU A 541 -15.95 39.26 -22.72
C LEU A 541 -16.09 39.01 -21.21
N ASP A 542 -17.05 38.17 -20.82
CA ASP A 542 -17.13 37.68 -19.45
C ASP A 542 -15.86 36.87 -19.07
N PRO A 543 -15.54 36.69 -17.78
CA PRO A 543 -14.30 36.05 -17.36
C PRO A 543 -14.03 34.68 -18.00
N TRP A 544 -15.08 33.89 -18.25
CA TRP A 544 -14.95 32.61 -18.97
C TRP A 544 -14.61 32.81 -20.44
N GLY A 545 -15.33 33.70 -21.13
CA GLY A 545 -15.12 34.01 -22.55
C GLY A 545 -13.72 34.59 -22.82
N GLN A 546 -13.17 35.35 -21.88
CA GLN A 546 -11.77 35.80 -21.95
C GLN A 546 -10.79 34.63 -21.83
N THR A 547 -11.02 33.73 -20.87
CA THR A 547 -10.16 32.55 -20.64
C THR A 547 -10.17 31.62 -21.86
N ALA A 548 -11.35 31.33 -22.41
CA ALA A 548 -11.49 30.49 -23.59
C ALA A 548 -10.83 31.10 -24.84
N ARG A 549 -10.99 32.42 -25.09
CA ARG A 549 -10.28 33.09 -26.20
C ARG A 549 -8.76 33.10 -26.02
N TYR A 550 -8.29 33.22 -24.79
CA TYR A 550 -6.86 33.15 -24.49
C TYR A 550 -6.30 31.76 -24.82
N GLN A 551 -6.98 30.69 -24.39
CA GLN A 551 -6.60 29.32 -24.75
C GLN A 551 -6.67 29.06 -26.25
N ALA A 552 -7.70 29.60 -26.94
CA ALA A 552 -7.80 29.54 -28.39
C ALA A 552 -6.60 30.20 -29.08
N ALA A 553 -6.18 31.39 -28.63
CA ALA A 553 -5.01 32.09 -29.17
C ALA A 553 -3.71 31.28 -28.97
N GLN A 554 -3.53 30.69 -27.79
CA GLN A 554 -2.39 29.79 -27.53
C GLN A 554 -2.42 28.55 -28.43
N ALA A 555 -3.59 27.95 -28.67
CA ALA A 555 -3.73 26.81 -29.55
C ALA A 555 -3.48 27.19 -31.02
N LEU A 556 -3.99 28.33 -31.51
CA LEU A 556 -3.72 28.83 -32.86
C LEU A 556 -2.22 29.10 -33.08
N ALA A 557 -1.55 29.70 -32.09
CA ALA A 557 -0.10 29.89 -32.11
C ALA A 557 0.65 28.56 -32.28
N LYS A 558 0.28 27.54 -31.50
CA LYS A 558 0.84 26.18 -31.61
C LYS A 558 0.53 25.50 -32.95
N ALA A 559 -0.59 25.85 -33.59
CA ALA A 559 -0.96 25.36 -34.91
C ALA A 559 -0.27 26.11 -36.07
N GLY A 560 0.55 27.13 -35.79
CA GLY A 560 1.21 27.97 -36.80
C GLY A 560 0.35 29.10 -37.37
N LEU A 561 -0.85 29.35 -36.81
CA LEU A 561 -1.75 30.43 -37.22
C LEU A 561 -1.47 31.71 -36.41
N ALA A 562 -0.30 32.29 -36.62
CA ALA A 562 0.20 33.42 -35.82
C ALA A 562 -0.65 34.69 -35.94
N GLU A 563 -1.16 35.02 -37.13
CA GLU A 563 -1.98 36.22 -37.34
C GLU A 563 -3.36 36.12 -36.66
N ASP A 564 -3.97 34.93 -36.68
CA ASP A 564 -5.24 34.68 -35.99
C ASP A 564 -5.04 34.73 -34.47
N ALA A 565 -3.96 34.13 -33.96
CA ALA A 565 -3.60 34.19 -32.55
C ALA A 565 -3.35 35.65 -32.09
N ARG A 566 -2.64 36.44 -32.90
CA ARG A 566 -2.37 37.86 -32.65
C ARG A 566 -3.67 38.66 -32.53
N THR A 567 -4.59 38.46 -33.47
CA THR A 567 -5.89 39.15 -33.48
C THR A 567 -6.65 38.91 -32.17
N LEU A 568 -6.68 37.66 -31.69
CA LEU A 568 -7.33 37.32 -30.42
C LEU A 568 -6.63 37.95 -29.21
N TYR A 569 -5.30 37.97 -29.17
CA TYR A 569 -4.55 38.61 -28.09
C TYR A 569 -4.77 40.13 -28.04
N GLU A 570 -4.82 40.80 -29.20
CA GLU A 570 -5.11 42.24 -29.27
C GLU A 570 -6.53 42.55 -28.80
N GLN A 571 -7.53 41.74 -29.19
CA GLN A 571 -8.91 41.86 -28.71
C GLN A 571 -9.02 41.66 -27.19
N LEU A 572 -8.32 40.65 -26.64
CA LEU A 572 -8.28 40.40 -25.20
C LEU A 572 -7.60 41.55 -24.46
N LEU A 573 -6.52 42.10 -25.00
CA LEU A 573 -5.83 43.24 -24.41
C LEU A 573 -6.69 44.50 -24.41
N ALA A 574 -7.58 44.68 -25.40
CA ALA A 574 -8.53 45.78 -25.40
C ALA A 574 -9.63 45.62 -24.33
N GLY A 575 -10.04 44.39 -24.04
CA GLY A 575 -11.15 44.06 -23.13
C GLY A 575 -10.78 43.62 -21.70
N THR A 576 -9.49 43.56 -21.36
CA THR A 576 -9.01 43.10 -20.03
C THR A 576 -8.48 44.27 -19.21
N ASP A 577 -9.08 44.54 -18.05
CA ASP A 577 -8.64 45.61 -17.14
C ASP A 577 -7.53 45.18 -16.17
N ASP A 578 -7.46 43.89 -15.84
CA ASP A 578 -6.50 43.36 -14.87
C ASP A 578 -5.03 43.51 -15.36
N PRO A 579 -4.17 44.25 -14.65
CA PRO A 579 -2.82 44.56 -15.11
C PRO A 579 -1.93 43.31 -15.22
N GLY A 580 -2.16 42.29 -14.39
CA GLY A 580 -1.42 41.02 -14.44
C GLY A 580 -1.70 40.24 -15.71
N ARG A 581 -2.99 40.04 -16.04
CA ARG A 581 -3.42 39.39 -17.29
C ARG A 581 -2.96 40.17 -18.53
N ARG A 582 -3.03 41.51 -18.51
CA ARG A 582 -2.51 42.35 -19.61
C ARG A 582 -1.01 42.17 -19.84
N ALA A 583 -0.22 42.00 -18.78
CA ALA A 583 1.21 41.74 -18.89
C ALA A 583 1.50 40.38 -19.56
N VAL A 584 0.75 39.34 -19.20
CA VAL A 584 0.86 38.02 -19.84
C VAL A 584 0.50 38.09 -21.32
N LEU A 585 -0.63 38.74 -21.67
CA LEU A 585 -1.05 38.91 -23.07
C LEU A 585 0.00 39.65 -23.91
N ARG A 586 0.62 40.71 -23.39
CA ARG A 586 1.68 41.44 -24.08
C ARG A 586 2.93 40.59 -24.29
N ARG A 587 3.32 39.79 -23.30
CA ARG A 587 4.47 38.88 -23.40
C ARG A 587 4.23 37.84 -24.49
N ASP A 588 3.06 37.20 -24.48
CA ASP A 588 2.74 36.14 -25.45
C ASP A 588 2.60 36.72 -26.88
N LEU A 589 2.08 37.95 -27.02
CA LEU A 589 2.07 38.68 -28.30
C LEU A 589 3.49 39.02 -28.79
N GLN A 590 4.41 39.39 -27.89
CA GLN A 590 5.82 39.56 -28.25
C GLN A 590 6.49 38.25 -28.67
N GLN A 591 6.18 37.13 -28.00
CA GLN A 591 6.70 35.81 -28.36
C GLN A 591 6.27 35.39 -29.75
N LEU A 592 5.03 35.66 -30.16
CA LEU A 592 4.57 35.43 -31.54
C LEU A 592 5.39 36.20 -32.58
N LEU A 593 5.80 37.43 -32.28
CA LEU A 593 6.60 38.27 -33.19
C LEU A 593 8.05 37.80 -33.34
N LEU A 594 8.55 37.03 -32.37
CA LEU A 594 9.90 36.45 -32.38
C LEU A 594 9.96 35.13 -33.17
N VAL A 595 8.82 34.45 -33.34
CA VAL A 595 8.65 33.27 -34.20
C VAL A 595 8.32 33.77 -35.62
N LYS A 596 9.33 34.22 -36.38
CA LYS A 596 9.16 34.45 -37.83
C LYS A 596 9.10 33.11 -38.58
N PRO A 597 8.36 33.03 -39.71
CA PRO A 597 8.26 31.83 -40.54
C PRO A 597 9.61 31.38 -41.11
#